data_AF-A0A7C5JDY5-F1
#
_entry.id   AF-A0A7C5JDY5-F1
#
_cell.length_a   1.000
_cell.length_b   1.000
_cell.length_c   1.000
_cell.angle_alpha   90.00
_cell.angle_beta   90.00
_cell.angle_gamma   90.00
#
_symmetry.space_group_name_H-M   'P 1'
#
loop_
_entity.id
_entity.type
_entity.pdbx_description
1 polymer ?
#
loop_
_entity_poly.entity_id
_entity_poly.type
_entity_poly.pdbx_seq_one_letter_code
_entity_poly.pdbx_strand_id
1 'polypeptide(L)'
;MIFDQPLLEGLLLRRYKRFLADVQLLGGEVITAHTANTGAMSGCAEPGRRVWLSRSDNPKRKYPHTWELIEVRDGVLAGINTQLSNPLVREAIEQGRVAELADYRRIRSEVRYGEECSRIDLLLDSPNDVSSTPCYVEVKNVTLVDDGIAHFPDAVSVRASKHLRELMSVVRAGQRAVIFFCVQRGDVREVRPADHIDPHYGETLREAVACGVECLAYGADVSEHEIALRRALPVRLPG
;
A
#
# COMPACT_ATOMS: atom_id res chain seq x y z
N MET A 1 -12.77 3.65 0.47
CA MET A 1 -12.81 3.90 -0.98
C MET A 1 -13.86 3.02 -1.61
N ILE A 2 -14.90 3.62 -2.16
CA ILE A 2 -15.98 2.92 -2.85
C ILE A 2 -15.62 2.82 -4.34
N PHE A 3 -15.88 1.67 -4.95
CA PHE A 3 -15.77 1.53 -6.41
C PHE A 3 -17.03 2.13 -7.06
N ASP A 4 -16.86 3.24 -7.79
CA ASP A 4 -17.96 3.98 -8.41
C ASP A 4 -18.70 3.16 -9.49
N GLN A 5 -18.01 2.21 -10.11
CA GLN A 5 -18.57 1.29 -11.09
C GLN A 5 -18.40 -0.14 -10.60
N PRO A 6 -19.37 -1.04 -10.89
CA PRO A 6 -19.21 -2.46 -10.62
C PRO A 6 -17.94 -3.00 -11.27
N LEU A 7 -17.17 -3.78 -10.52
CA LEU A 7 -15.98 -4.41 -11.06
C LEU A 7 -16.36 -5.59 -11.96
N LEU A 8 -15.57 -5.80 -13.01
CA LEU A 8 -15.69 -6.94 -13.90
C LEU A 8 -14.92 -8.13 -13.34
N GLU A 9 -15.62 -9.23 -13.09
CA GLU A 9 -15.02 -10.47 -12.61
C GLU A 9 -14.46 -11.32 -13.77
N GLY A 10 -13.33 -11.99 -13.52
CA GLY A 10 -12.77 -12.99 -14.40
C GLY A 10 -11.73 -13.88 -13.73
N LEU A 11 -11.09 -14.73 -14.52
CA LEU A 11 -10.00 -15.62 -14.13
C LEU A 11 -8.68 -15.12 -14.70
N LEU A 12 -7.68 -14.96 -13.83
CA LEU A 12 -6.33 -14.60 -14.25
C LEU A 12 -5.73 -15.72 -15.08
N LEU A 13 -5.34 -15.43 -16.32
CA LEU A 13 -4.60 -16.40 -17.14
C LEU A 13 -3.10 -16.28 -16.91
N ARG A 14 -2.60 -15.04 -16.87
CA ARG A 14 -1.18 -14.73 -16.59
C ARG A 14 -0.98 -13.25 -16.33
N ARG A 15 0.04 -12.91 -15.53
CA ARG A 15 0.65 -11.59 -15.45
C ARG A 15 1.98 -11.59 -16.19
N TYR A 16 2.28 -10.56 -16.96
CA TYR A 16 3.51 -10.46 -17.74
C TYR A 16 3.95 -9.02 -17.93
N LYS A 17 5.25 -8.83 -18.24
CA LYS A 17 5.87 -7.50 -18.39
C LYS A 17 5.66 -6.57 -17.18
N ARG A 18 5.31 -7.10 -16.01
CA ARG A 18 4.94 -6.38 -14.75
C ARG A 18 3.63 -5.60 -14.80
N PHE A 19 3.29 -4.97 -15.92
CA PHE A 19 2.17 -4.03 -16.04
C PHE A 19 0.97 -4.55 -16.85
N LEU A 20 0.98 -5.83 -17.27
CA LEU A 20 -0.12 -6.45 -18.03
C LEU A 20 -0.56 -7.76 -17.37
N ALA A 21 -1.86 -8.01 -17.44
CA ALA A 21 -2.46 -9.28 -17.12
C ALA A 21 -3.48 -9.66 -18.19
N ASP A 22 -3.47 -10.92 -18.63
CA ASP A 22 -4.54 -11.46 -19.47
C ASP A 22 -5.57 -12.13 -18.54
N VAL A 23 -6.84 -11.79 -18.71
CA VAL A 23 -7.95 -12.23 -17.86
C VAL A 23 -9.08 -12.75 -18.74
N GLN A 24 -9.61 -13.92 -18.40
CA GLN A 24 -10.81 -14.47 -19.01
C GLN A 24 -12.04 -14.02 -18.21
N LEU A 25 -12.91 -13.21 -18.80
CA LEU A 25 -14.16 -12.77 -18.19
C LEU A 25 -15.16 -13.92 -18.09
N LEU A 26 -16.19 -13.78 -17.25
CA LEU A 26 -17.25 -14.79 -17.08
C LEU A 26 -17.96 -15.18 -18.39
N GLY A 27 -18.00 -14.28 -19.38
CA GLY A 27 -18.54 -14.56 -20.73
C GLY A 27 -17.60 -15.35 -21.65
N GLY A 28 -16.40 -15.70 -21.20
CA GLY A 28 -15.38 -16.44 -21.96
C GLY A 28 -14.43 -15.57 -22.78
N GLU A 29 -14.72 -14.28 -22.95
CA GLU A 29 -13.83 -13.31 -23.60
C GLU A 29 -12.52 -13.15 -22.82
N VAL A 30 -11.39 -13.13 -23.54
CA VAL A 30 -10.08 -12.85 -22.95
C VAL A 30 -9.69 -11.41 -23.25
N ILE A 31 -9.43 -10.64 -22.20
CA ILE A 31 -9.00 -9.25 -22.29
C ILE A 31 -7.62 -9.05 -21.66
N THR A 32 -6.93 -7.98 -22.07
CA THR A 32 -5.70 -7.53 -21.40
C THR A 32 -6.01 -6.34 -20.50
N ALA A 33 -5.70 -6.48 -19.21
CA ALA A 33 -5.82 -5.45 -18.20
C ALA A 33 -4.46 -4.87 -17.83
N HIS A 34 -4.46 -3.60 -17.40
CA HIS A 34 -3.31 -2.96 -16.80
C HIS A 34 -3.11 -3.42 -15.34
N THR A 35 -1.86 -3.70 -14.96
CA THR A 35 -1.46 -3.94 -13.57
C THR A 35 -0.71 -2.72 -13.04
N ALA A 36 -1.28 -2.07 -12.03
CA ALA A 36 -0.70 -0.87 -11.41
C ALA A 36 0.44 -1.17 -10.42
N ASN A 37 0.60 -2.44 -10.04
CA ASN A 37 1.65 -2.91 -9.16
C ASN A 37 2.87 -3.37 -9.97
N THR A 38 4.04 -2.76 -9.69
CA THR A 38 5.31 -3.08 -10.37
C THR A 38 6.18 -4.07 -9.60
N GLY A 39 5.79 -4.43 -8.37
CA GLY A 39 6.45 -5.39 -7.49
C GLY A 39 6.28 -6.84 -7.95
N ALA A 40 6.81 -7.77 -7.16
CA ALA A 40 6.77 -9.19 -7.49
C ALA A 40 5.33 -9.73 -7.48
N MET A 41 4.46 -9.20 -6.60
CA MET A 41 3.10 -9.71 -6.35
C MET A 41 3.13 -11.20 -5.97
N SER A 42 4.12 -11.59 -5.17
CA SER A 42 4.26 -12.95 -4.62
C SER A 42 2.99 -13.31 -3.84
N GLY A 43 2.33 -14.41 -4.21
CA GLY A 43 1.06 -14.82 -3.59
C GLY A 43 -0.17 -14.06 -4.09
N CYS A 44 -0.04 -13.22 -5.13
CA CYS A 44 -1.12 -12.37 -5.65
C CYS A 44 -1.18 -12.36 -7.19
N ALA A 45 -0.62 -13.35 -7.87
CA ALA A 45 -0.58 -13.39 -9.34
C ALA A 45 -0.63 -14.81 -9.94
N GLU A 46 -1.13 -15.78 -9.19
CA GLU A 46 -1.24 -17.17 -9.60
C GLU A 46 -2.33 -17.34 -10.69
N PRO A 47 -2.02 -17.97 -11.83
CA PRO A 47 -3.03 -18.31 -12.83
C PRO A 47 -4.19 -19.13 -12.26
N GLY A 48 -5.39 -18.90 -12.80
CA GLY A 48 -6.64 -19.53 -12.38
C GLY A 48 -7.35 -18.83 -11.22
N ARG A 49 -6.75 -17.80 -10.60
CA ARG A 49 -7.38 -17.05 -9.51
C ARG A 49 -8.45 -16.10 -10.03
N ARG A 50 -9.52 -15.94 -9.24
CA ARG A 50 -10.55 -14.93 -9.49
C ARG A 50 -9.97 -13.54 -9.29
N VAL A 51 -10.29 -12.64 -10.21
CA VAL A 51 -9.81 -11.26 -10.23
C VAL A 51 -10.93 -10.31 -10.61
N TRP A 52 -10.78 -9.06 -10.18
CA TRP A 52 -11.75 -8.00 -10.44
C TRP A 52 -11.06 -6.81 -11.09
N LEU A 53 -11.70 -6.30 -12.14
CA LEU A 53 -11.17 -5.25 -12.98
C LEU A 53 -12.10 -4.03 -12.96
N SER A 54 -11.55 -2.84 -12.78
CA SER A 54 -12.25 -1.60 -13.09
C SER A 54 -12.17 -1.31 -14.58
N ARG A 55 -13.11 -0.52 -15.11
CA ARG A 55 -13.10 -0.03 -16.48
C ARG A 55 -13.02 1.49 -16.49
N SER A 56 -12.17 2.03 -17.36
CA SER A 56 -12.09 3.47 -17.63
C SER A 56 -12.71 3.79 -18.98
N ASP A 57 -13.57 4.80 -19.00
CA ASP A 57 -14.19 5.32 -20.23
C ASP A 57 -13.28 6.27 -21.01
N ASN A 58 -12.04 6.49 -20.57
CA ASN A 58 -11.11 7.37 -21.28
C ASN A 58 -10.65 6.70 -22.60
N PRO A 59 -11.06 7.24 -23.77
CA PRO A 59 -10.76 6.60 -25.05
C PRO A 59 -9.28 6.63 -25.42
N LYS A 60 -8.46 7.44 -24.72
CA LYS A 60 -7.00 7.51 -24.93
C LYS A 60 -6.23 6.36 -24.28
N ARG A 61 -6.87 5.57 -23.40
CA ARG A 61 -6.21 4.45 -22.73
C ARG A 61 -6.07 3.27 -23.70
N LYS A 62 -4.83 2.80 -23.87
CA LYS A 62 -4.54 1.58 -24.63
C LYS A 62 -5.19 0.33 -23.99
N TYR A 63 -5.20 0.27 -22.66
CA TYR A 63 -5.85 -0.78 -21.89
C TYR A 63 -6.90 -0.11 -20.98
N PRO A 64 -8.19 -0.23 -21.29
CA PRO A 64 -9.25 0.45 -20.54
C PRO A 64 -9.51 -0.21 -19.17
N HIS A 65 -9.11 -1.48 -19.01
CA HIS A 65 -9.31 -2.23 -17.78
C HIS A 65 -8.09 -2.14 -16.86
N THR A 66 -8.31 -1.91 -15.56
CA THR A 66 -7.26 -1.95 -14.53
C THR A 66 -7.56 -3.06 -13.56
N TRP A 67 -6.56 -3.86 -13.23
CA TRP A 67 -6.70 -4.93 -12.25
C TRP A 67 -6.66 -4.37 -10.83
N GLU A 68 -7.78 -4.55 -10.10
CA GLU A 68 -8.00 -3.97 -8.77
C GLU A 68 -7.81 -5.00 -7.66
N LEU A 69 -8.48 -6.15 -7.77
CA LEU A 69 -8.54 -7.17 -6.73
C LEU A 69 -8.18 -8.56 -7.24
N ILE A 70 -7.69 -9.41 -6.36
CA ILE A 70 -7.53 -10.85 -6.56
C ILE A 70 -8.06 -11.60 -5.33
N GLU A 71 -8.66 -12.77 -5.56
CA GLU A 71 -8.96 -13.73 -4.50
C GLU A 71 -7.73 -14.61 -4.27
N VAL A 72 -6.95 -14.29 -3.23
CA VAL A 72 -5.67 -14.97 -2.92
C VAL A 72 -5.86 -16.37 -2.35
N ARG A 73 -7.02 -16.61 -1.74
CA ARG A 73 -7.52 -17.91 -1.28
C ARG A 73 -9.03 -17.79 -1.09
N ASP A 74 -9.73 -18.92 -0.98
CA ASP A 74 -11.19 -18.98 -0.90
C ASP A 74 -11.75 -17.96 0.11
N GLY A 75 -12.55 -17.01 -0.39
CA GLY A 75 -13.21 -15.96 0.38
C GLY A 75 -12.33 -14.78 0.82
N VAL A 76 -11.04 -14.75 0.47
CA VAL A 76 -10.12 -13.68 0.87
C VAL A 76 -9.68 -12.86 -0.34
N LEU A 77 -10.17 -11.63 -0.39
CA LEU A 77 -9.79 -10.65 -1.39
C LEU A 77 -8.59 -9.83 -0.93
N ALA A 78 -7.71 -9.51 -1.89
CA ALA A 78 -6.61 -8.59 -1.71
C ALA A 78 -6.66 -7.48 -2.77
N GLY A 79 -6.49 -6.23 -2.32
CA GLY A 79 -6.28 -5.08 -3.21
C GLY A 79 -4.86 -5.08 -3.75
N ILE A 80 -4.71 -5.22 -5.07
CA ILE A 80 -3.39 -5.27 -5.73
C ILE A 80 -3.03 -3.97 -6.42
N ASN A 81 -4.00 -3.07 -6.65
CA ASN A 81 -3.72 -1.76 -7.23
C ASN A 81 -3.02 -0.85 -6.21
N THR A 82 -1.69 -0.76 -6.32
CA THR A 82 -0.87 0.02 -5.39
C THR A 82 -1.13 1.53 -5.47
N GLN A 83 -1.73 2.04 -6.55
CA GLN A 83 -2.09 3.45 -6.67
C GLN A 83 -3.19 3.85 -5.67
N LEU A 84 -3.93 2.87 -5.11
CA LEU A 84 -4.96 3.10 -4.13
C LEU A 84 -4.42 3.28 -2.70
N SER A 85 -3.17 2.88 -2.44
CA SER A 85 -2.60 2.89 -1.08
C SER A 85 -2.62 4.29 -0.46
N ASN A 86 -2.11 5.30 -1.19
CA ASN A 86 -2.05 6.68 -0.68
C ASN A 86 -3.48 7.26 -0.48
N PRO A 87 -4.42 7.14 -1.45
CA PRO A 87 -5.82 7.49 -1.23
C PRO A 87 -6.48 6.80 -0.03
N LEU A 88 -6.25 5.50 0.16
CA LEU A 88 -6.83 4.73 1.27
C LEU A 88 -6.31 5.22 2.63
N VAL A 89 -5.01 5.48 2.74
CA VAL A 89 -4.40 6.01 3.96
C VAL A 89 -4.91 7.43 4.23
N ARG A 90 -4.95 8.30 3.21
CA ARG A 90 -5.55 9.64 3.34
C ARG A 90 -6.99 9.55 3.84
N GLU A 91 -7.85 8.76 3.19
CA GLU A 91 -9.26 8.62 3.55
C GLU A 91 -9.41 8.15 5.00
N ALA A 92 -8.59 7.19 5.44
CA ALA A 92 -8.63 6.68 6.81
C ALA A 92 -8.22 7.74 7.84
N ILE A 93 -7.24 8.59 7.53
CA ILE A 93 -6.83 9.71 8.37
C ILE A 93 -7.94 10.77 8.44
N GLU A 94 -8.48 11.18 7.28
CA GLU A 94 -9.55 12.19 7.20
C GLU A 94 -10.83 11.77 7.93
N GLN A 95 -11.10 10.47 7.98
CA GLN A 95 -12.25 9.89 8.69
C GLN A 95 -11.95 9.56 10.15
N GLY A 96 -10.77 9.92 10.67
CA GLY A 96 -10.39 9.71 12.06
C GLY A 96 -10.20 8.23 12.45
N ARG A 97 -10.06 7.32 11.47
CA ARG A 97 -9.83 5.89 11.71
C ARG A 97 -8.40 5.59 12.14
N VAL A 98 -7.46 6.45 11.75
CA VAL A 98 -6.07 6.40 12.20
C VAL A 98 -5.91 7.40 13.35
N ALA A 99 -6.19 6.93 14.57
CA ALA A 99 -6.21 7.78 15.76
C ALA A 99 -4.87 8.51 15.98
N GLU A 100 -3.75 7.87 15.63
CA GLU A 100 -2.40 8.41 15.77
C GLU A 100 -2.14 9.66 14.91
N LEU A 101 -2.97 9.89 13.88
CA LEU A 101 -2.83 10.97 12.89
C LEU A 101 -4.07 11.89 12.82
N ALA A 102 -5.00 11.78 13.77
CA ALA A 102 -6.28 12.48 13.72
C ALA A 102 -6.18 14.00 13.99
N ASP A 103 -5.11 14.47 14.64
CA ASP A 103 -4.98 15.86 15.11
C ASP A 103 -4.52 16.86 14.02
N TYR A 104 -4.37 16.40 12.77
CA TYR A 104 -3.92 17.24 11.66
C TYR A 104 -5.08 17.80 10.85
N ARG A 105 -5.01 19.10 10.52
CA ARG A 105 -6.09 19.81 9.79
C ARG A 105 -5.92 19.82 8.28
N ARG A 106 -4.72 19.53 7.78
CA ARG A 106 -4.41 19.54 6.36
C ARG A 106 -3.53 18.35 6.00
N ILE A 107 -3.89 17.70 4.90
CA ILE A 107 -3.11 16.64 4.27
C ILE A 107 -2.72 17.13 2.87
N ARG A 108 -1.42 17.06 2.54
CA ARG A 108 -0.89 17.30 1.20
C ARG A 108 -0.25 16.02 0.70
N SER A 109 -0.35 15.75 -0.60
CA SER A 109 0.21 14.53 -1.21
C SER A 109 1.40 14.86 -2.10
N GLU A 110 2.33 13.92 -2.27
CA GLU A 110 3.45 14.01 -3.21
C GLU A 110 4.37 15.24 -2.99
N VAL A 111 4.62 15.59 -1.72
CA VAL A 111 5.42 16.77 -1.37
C VAL A 111 6.90 16.44 -1.44
N ARG A 112 7.70 17.25 -2.14
CA ARG A 112 9.16 17.07 -2.18
C ARG A 112 9.76 17.31 -0.80
N TYR A 113 10.68 16.43 -0.39
CA TYR A 113 11.37 16.51 0.89
C TYR A 113 12.74 15.82 0.83
N GLY A 114 13.51 15.97 1.90
CA GLY A 114 14.82 15.34 2.03
C GLY A 114 15.88 15.96 1.12
N GLU A 115 17.07 15.39 1.18
CA GLU A 115 18.24 15.85 0.42
C GLU A 115 18.39 15.11 -0.92
N GLU A 116 17.69 13.98 -1.11
CA GLU A 116 17.86 13.12 -2.28
C GLU A 116 16.70 13.17 -3.28
N CYS A 117 16.04 14.33 -3.40
CA CYS A 117 14.94 14.59 -4.34
C CYS A 117 13.73 13.65 -4.22
N SER A 118 13.49 13.07 -3.04
CA SER A 118 12.32 12.23 -2.79
C SER A 118 11.04 13.04 -2.63
N ARG A 119 9.92 12.33 -2.71
CA ARG A 119 8.59 12.85 -2.39
C ARG A 119 8.00 12.01 -1.29
N ILE A 120 7.44 12.67 -0.29
CA ILE A 120 6.68 12.02 0.76
C ILE A 120 5.27 11.79 0.23
N ASP A 121 4.72 10.61 0.49
CA ASP A 121 3.38 10.24 0.04
C ASP A 121 2.33 11.20 0.60
N LEU A 122 2.37 11.45 1.92
CA LEU A 122 1.51 12.40 2.61
C LEU A 122 2.30 13.28 3.59
N LEU A 123 2.03 14.58 3.56
CA LEU A 123 2.50 15.55 4.55
C LEU A 123 1.30 16.12 5.29
N LEU A 124 1.25 15.87 6.59
CA LEU A 124 0.19 16.31 7.49
C LEU A 124 0.68 17.53 8.27
N ASP A 125 -0.12 18.59 8.31
CA ASP A 125 0.20 19.78 9.08
C ASP A 125 -1.06 20.53 9.56
N SER A 126 -0.88 21.43 10.52
CA SER A 126 -1.92 22.33 11.04
C SER A 126 -1.39 23.76 11.00
N PRO A 127 -1.52 24.50 9.88
CA PRO A 127 -0.82 25.78 9.64
C PRO A 127 -1.09 26.88 10.66
N ASN A 128 -2.24 26.81 11.33
CA ASN A 128 -2.68 27.79 12.33
C ASN A 128 -2.38 27.35 13.77
N ASP A 129 -1.70 26.22 13.95
CA ASP A 129 -1.29 25.69 15.25
C ASP A 129 0.23 25.68 15.33
N VAL A 130 0.79 26.68 16.02
CA VAL A 130 2.24 26.86 16.18
C VAL A 130 2.88 25.73 17.01
N SER A 131 2.07 24.99 17.78
CA SER A 131 2.54 23.83 18.55
C SER A 131 2.52 22.52 17.73
N SER A 132 1.91 22.54 16.54
CA SER A 132 1.80 21.35 15.69
C SER A 132 3.06 21.15 14.86
N THR A 133 3.75 20.04 15.10
CA THR A 133 4.87 19.58 14.27
C THR A 133 4.33 18.86 13.03
N PRO A 134 4.76 19.26 11.80
CA PRO A 134 4.40 18.53 10.59
C PRO A 134 4.80 17.06 10.65
N CYS A 135 3.95 16.19 10.10
CA CYS A 135 4.14 14.76 10.05
C CYS A 135 4.29 14.26 8.62
N TYR A 136 5.44 13.65 8.35
CA TYR A 136 5.80 13.05 7.07
C TYR A 136 5.41 11.58 7.10
N VAL A 137 4.48 11.17 6.24
CA VAL A 137 3.95 9.80 6.20
C VAL A 137 4.32 9.16 4.88
N GLU A 138 5.17 8.13 4.94
CA GLU A 138 5.54 7.27 3.82
C GLU A 138 4.64 6.03 3.84
N VAL A 139 3.98 5.72 2.73
CA VAL A 139 3.02 4.62 2.62
C VAL A 139 3.63 3.45 1.87
N LYS A 140 3.53 2.25 2.44
CA LYS A 140 3.93 1.00 1.80
C LYS A 140 2.73 0.08 1.62
N ASN A 141 2.48 -0.35 0.38
CA ASN A 141 1.51 -1.40 0.12
C ASN A 141 2.10 -2.76 0.50
N VAL A 142 1.38 -3.55 1.29
CA VAL A 142 1.82 -4.87 1.75
C VAL A 142 0.82 -5.93 1.29
N THR A 143 1.31 -6.91 0.52
CA THR A 143 0.49 -7.97 -0.08
C THR A 143 1.06 -9.38 0.14
N LEU A 144 2.38 -9.50 0.33
CA LEU A 144 3.04 -10.74 0.71
C LEU A 144 2.61 -11.14 2.13
N VAL A 145 2.02 -12.33 2.23
CA VAL A 145 1.55 -12.90 3.49
C VAL A 145 1.96 -14.36 3.58
N ASP A 146 2.48 -14.74 4.73
CA ASP A 146 2.74 -16.13 5.11
C ASP A 146 2.09 -16.39 6.48
N ASP A 147 1.26 -17.43 6.59
CA ASP A 147 0.50 -17.78 7.80
C ASP A 147 -0.16 -16.59 8.56
N GLY A 148 -0.77 -15.66 7.82
CA GLY A 148 -1.43 -14.48 8.40
C GLY A 148 -0.47 -13.41 8.96
N ILE A 149 0.82 -13.52 8.68
CA ILE A 149 1.85 -12.50 8.91
C ILE A 149 2.13 -11.82 7.58
N ALA A 150 1.93 -10.51 7.53
CA ALA A 150 2.27 -9.72 6.36
C ALA A 150 3.74 -9.28 6.40
N HIS A 151 4.40 -9.35 5.24
CA HIS A 151 5.82 -9.10 5.10
C HIS A 151 6.08 -8.00 4.08
N PHE A 152 7.00 -7.10 4.40
CA PHE A 152 7.50 -6.10 3.46
C PHE A 152 9.03 -5.99 3.54
N PRO A 153 9.75 -5.89 2.40
CA PRO A 153 9.25 -5.89 1.02
C PRO A 153 9.02 -7.30 0.46
N ASP A 154 8.43 -7.41 -0.74
CA ASP A 154 8.25 -8.67 -1.48
C ASP A 154 9.41 -9.00 -2.45
N ALA A 155 10.40 -8.10 -2.53
CA ALA A 155 11.67 -8.24 -3.25
C ALA A 155 12.70 -7.25 -2.68
N VAL A 156 14.00 -7.51 -2.90
CA VAL A 156 15.07 -6.57 -2.51
C VAL A 156 14.83 -5.17 -3.08
N SER A 157 14.85 -4.15 -2.23
CA SER A 157 14.48 -2.77 -2.60
C SER A 157 15.37 -1.73 -1.94
N VAL A 158 16.45 -1.37 -2.63
CA VAL A 158 17.34 -0.25 -2.25
C VAL A 158 16.56 1.06 -2.06
N ARG A 159 15.50 1.26 -2.86
CA ARG A 159 14.63 2.43 -2.76
C ARG A 159 13.85 2.47 -1.44
N ALA A 160 13.40 1.32 -0.94
CA ALA A 160 12.67 1.27 0.32
C ALA A 160 13.57 1.66 1.50
N SER A 161 14.81 1.15 1.55
CA SER A 161 15.78 1.53 2.60
C SER A 161 16.21 3.00 2.48
N LYS A 162 16.31 3.55 1.27
CA LYS A 162 16.54 4.99 1.07
C LYS A 162 15.45 5.83 1.74
N HIS A 163 14.18 5.53 1.50
CA HIS A 163 13.08 6.31 2.08
C HIS A 163 13.10 6.26 3.62
N LEU A 164 13.47 5.11 4.23
CA LEU A 164 13.66 5.03 5.69
C LEU A 164 14.76 5.96 6.20
N ARG A 165 15.88 6.08 5.48
CA ARG A 165 16.95 7.03 5.82
C ARG A 165 16.48 8.48 5.74
N GLU A 166 15.65 8.83 4.76
CA GLU A 166 15.08 10.17 4.65
C GLU A 166 14.09 10.47 5.79
N LEU A 167 13.28 9.49 6.21
CA LEU A 167 12.44 9.63 7.41
C LEU A 167 13.27 9.82 8.68
N MET A 168 14.40 9.12 8.83
CA MET A 168 15.32 9.37 9.95
C MET A 168 15.85 10.81 9.94
N SER A 169 16.18 11.36 8.77
CA SER A 169 16.60 12.77 8.65
C SER A 169 15.47 13.74 9.03
N VAL A 170 14.22 13.43 8.69
CA VAL A 170 13.05 14.19 9.15
C VAL A 170 12.97 14.22 10.68
N VAL A 171 13.12 13.06 11.34
CA VAL A 171 13.10 12.99 12.81
C VAL A 171 14.26 13.76 13.43
N ARG A 172 15.48 13.64 12.89
CA ARG A 172 16.66 14.39 13.37
C ARG A 172 16.49 15.91 13.23
N ALA A 173 15.70 16.37 12.27
CA ALA A 173 15.34 17.78 12.10
C ALA A 173 14.23 18.25 13.07
N GLY A 174 13.79 17.39 14.00
CA GLY A 174 12.75 17.70 14.98
C GLY A 174 11.33 17.66 14.42
N GLN A 175 11.12 17.02 13.27
CA GLN A 175 9.80 16.80 12.66
C GLN A 175 9.29 15.38 12.99
N ARG A 176 7.99 15.14 12.81
CA ARG A 176 7.41 13.80 12.99
C ARG A 176 7.49 13.00 11.70
N ALA A 177 7.84 11.72 11.77
CA ALA A 177 7.92 10.85 10.61
C ALA A 177 7.25 9.50 10.91
N VAL A 178 6.50 8.99 9.94
CA VAL A 178 5.74 7.75 10.02
C VAL A 178 6.02 6.91 8.78
N ILE A 179 6.36 5.64 8.98
CA ILE A 179 6.22 4.61 7.96
C ILE A 179 4.87 3.89 8.18
N PHE A 180 4.02 3.89 7.15
CA PHE A 180 2.65 3.37 7.22
C PHE A 180 2.48 2.17 6.28
N PHE A 181 2.26 0.99 6.84
CA PHE A 181 1.96 -0.22 6.09
C PHE A 181 0.45 -0.34 5.81
N CYS A 182 0.07 -0.14 4.56
CA CYS A 182 -1.27 -0.34 4.05
C CYS A 182 -1.45 -1.82 3.64
N VAL A 183 -2.16 -2.59 4.47
CA VAL A 183 -2.39 -4.03 4.23
C VAL A 183 -3.79 -4.19 3.62
N GLN A 184 -3.86 -4.24 2.30
CA GLN A 184 -5.14 -4.33 1.56
C GLN A 184 -5.70 -5.76 1.53
N ARG A 185 -5.81 -6.44 2.67
CA ARG A 185 -6.42 -7.78 2.82
C ARG A 185 -6.81 -8.07 4.26
N GLY A 186 -7.86 -8.87 4.44
CA GLY A 186 -8.50 -9.08 5.75
C GLY A 186 -7.86 -10.14 6.64
N ASP A 187 -7.02 -11.02 6.11
CA ASP A 187 -6.52 -12.22 6.79
C ASP A 187 -5.19 -12.06 7.55
N VAL A 188 -4.79 -10.81 7.79
CA VAL A 188 -3.51 -10.48 8.43
C VAL A 188 -3.72 -10.15 9.92
N ARG A 189 -2.82 -10.66 10.74
CA ARG A 189 -2.77 -10.46 12.20
C ARG A 189 -1.67 -9.50 12.63
N GLU A 190 -0.59 -9.39 11.86
CA GLU A 190 0.55 -8.50 12.15
C GLU A 190 1.41 -8.26 10.91
N VAL A 191 2.27 -7.24 10.99
CA VAL A 191 3.26 -6.90 9.95
C VAL A 191 4.67 -7.07 10.48
N ARG A 192 5.57 -7.63 9.66
CA ARG A 192 7.00 -7.79 9.95
C ARG A 192 7.85 -7.33 8.75
N PRO A 193 9.10 -6.90 8.97
CA PRO A 193 10.05 -6.81 7.88
C PRO A 193 10.30 -8.20 7.29
N ALA A 194 10.50 -8.26 5.98
CA ALA A 194 10.83 -9.49 5.26
C ALA A 194 12.34 -9.74 5.32
N ASP A 195 12.90 -10.02 6.50
CA ASP A 195 14.36 -10.20 6.68
C ASP A 195 14.93 -11.34 5.81
N HIS A 196 14.10 -12.34 5.50
CA HIS A 196 14.41 -13.45 4.60
C HIS A 196 14.48 -13.06 3.12
N ILE A 197 13.99 -11.87 2.75
CA ILE A 197 14.01 -11.32 1.38
C ILE A 197 15.00 -10.17 1.28
N ASP A 198 14.89 -9.19 2.18
CA ASP A 198 15.74 -8.00 2.23
C ASP A 198 16.20 -7.72 3.68
N PRO A 199 17.26 -8.40 4.16
CA PRO A 199 17.76 -8.20 5.51
C PRO A 199 18.26 -6.77 5.76
N HIS A 200 18.74 -6.09 4.71
CA HIS A 200 19.19 -4.70 4.83
C HIS A 200 18.02 -3.74 5.08
N TYR A 201 16.88 -3.95 4.41
CA TYR A 201 15.66 -3.21 4.73
C TYR A 201 15.22 -3.45 6.17
N GLY A 202 15.23 -4.70 6.64
CA GLY A 202 14.89 -5.06 8.01
C GLY A 202 15.74 -4.35 9.05
N GLU A 203 17.06 -4.37 8.86
CA GLU A 203 18.02 -3.62 9.69
C GLU A 203 17.74 -2.11 9.68
N THR A 204 17.58 -1.53 8.48
CA THR A 204 17.30 -0.09 8.33
C THR A 204 15.96 0.30 8.99
N LEU A 205 14.95 -0.57 8.95
CA LEU A 205 13.65 -0.31 9.61
C LEU A 205 13.80 -0.30 11.13
N ARG A 206 14.56 -1.25 11.70
CA ARG A 206 14.87 -1.26 13.13
C ARG A 206 15.64 -0.01 13.56
N GLU A 207 16.63 0.42 12.77
CA GLU A 207 17.35 1.68 13.00
C GLU A 207 16.43 2.90 12.94
N ALA A 208 15.53 2.96 11.95
CA ALA A 208 14.59 4.07 11.80
C ALA A 208 13.67 4.20 13.00
N VAL A 209 13.12 3.08 13.48
CA VAL A 209 12.27 3.06 14.68
C VAL A 209 13.07 3.43 15.93
N ALA A 210 14.30 2.94 16.08
CA ALA A 210 15.18 3.35 17.17
C ALA A 210 15.53 4.85 17.15
N CYS A 211 15.56 5.47 15.96
CA CYS A 211 15.76 6.91 15.78
C CYS A 211 14.50 7.75 16.05
N GLY A 212 13.33 7.12 16.25
CA GLY A 212 12.06 7.79 16.54
C GLY A 212 11.09 7.89 15.36
N VAL A 213 11.35 7.20 14.23
CA VAL A 213 10.34 7.05 13.17
C VAL A 213 9.23 6.14 13.69
N GLU A 214 7.99 6.63 13.65
CA GLU A 214 6.82 5.85 14.06
C GLU A 214 6.45 4.82 12.99
N CYS A 215 5.98 3.66 13.43
CA CYS A 215 5.66 2.55 12.54
C CYS A 215 4.21 2.11 12.73
N LEU A 216 3.37 2.37 11.74
CA LEU A 216 1.94 2.06 11.78
C LEU A 216 1.61 1.01 10.73
N ALA A 217 0.62 0.15 11.02
CA ALA A 217 0.07 -0.77 10.05
C ALA A 217 -1.45 -0.85 10.21
N TYR A 218 -2.17 -0.80 9.08
CA TYR A 218 -3.61 -0.94 9.07
C TYR A 218 -4.05 -1.96 8.02
N GLY A 219 -4.92 -2.87 8.45
CA GLY A 219 -5.62 -3.85 7.62
C GLY A 219 -6.91 -3.27 7.04
N ALA A 220 -7.15 -3.58 5.77
CA ALA A 220 -8.37 -3.24 5.07
C ALA A 220 -9.40 -4.37 5.11
N ASP A 221 -10.67 -3.99 5.23
CA ASP A 221 -11.77 -4.83 4.77
C ASP A 221 -11.88 -4.62 3.25
N VAL A 222 -11.89 -5.73 2.50
CA VAL A 222 -11.86 -5.72 1.04
C VAL A 222 -13.07 -6.46 0.50
N SER A 223 -13.81 -5.79 -0.36
CA SER A 223 -14.96 -6.34 -1.09
C SER A 223 -14.94 -5.84 -2.53
N GLU A 224 -15.84 -6.38 -3.36
CA GLU A 224 -16.03 -5.96 -4.75
C GLU A 224 -16.62 -4.53 -4.86
N HIS A 225 -17.07 -3.96 -3.73
CA HIS A 225 -17.73 -2.65 -3.65
C HIS A 225 -16.90 -1.58 -2.93
N GLU A 226 -16.08 -1.99 -1.96
CA GLU A 226 -15.31 -1.08 -1.11
C GLU A 226 -13.99 -1.72 -0.68
N ILE A 227 -12.94 -0.89 -0.62
CA ILE A 227 -11.74 -1.11 0.19
C ILE A 227 -11.70 -0.05 1.28
N ALA A 228 -11.63 -0.45 2.56
CA ALA A 228 -11.56 0.48 3.68
C ALA A 228 -10.57 0.01 4.74
N LEU A 229 -9.60 0.86 5.10
CA LEU A 229 -8.70 0.61 6.25
C LEU A 229 -9.49 0.74 7.55
N ARG A 230 -9.53 -0.35 8.34
CA ARG A 230 -10.41 -0.47 9.51
C ARG A 230 -9.69 -0.96 10.76
N ARG A 231 -8.66 -1.78 10.62
CA ARG A 231 -8.04 -2.48 11.75
C ARG A 231 -6.60 -2.06 11.92
N ALA A 232 -6.25 -1.47 13.07
CA ALA A 232 -4.85 -1.33 13.45
C ALA A 232 -4.22 -2.73 13.60
N LEU A 233 -3.04 -2.93 13.03
CA LEU A 233 -2.28 -4.16 13.11
C LEU A 233 -0.97 -3.89 13.89
N PRO A 234 -0.55 -4.79 14.78
CA PRO A 234 0.74 -4.67 15.41
C PRO A 234 1.85 -4.80 14.36
N VAL A 235 2.85 -3.93 14.43
CA VAL A 235 4.12 -4.11 13.72
C VAL A 235 5.11 -4.76 14.68
N ARG A 236 5.68 -5.89 14.28
CA ARG A 236 6.71 -6.62 15.04
C ARG A 236 8.03 -6.52 14.32
N LEU A 237 9.06 -6.10 15.06
CA LEU A 237 10.43 -5.99 14.56
C LEU A 237 11.32 -7.00 15.30
N PRO A 238 11.22 -8.31 14.99
CA PRO A 238 12.13 -9.29 15.57
C PRO A 238 13.59 -8.94 15.19
N GLY A 239 14.50 -9.23 16.12
CA GLY A 239 15.95 -9.05 15.94
C GLY A 239 16.65 -10.37 15.64
#